data_AF-A0A969LHK8-F1
#
_entry.id   AF-A0A969LHK8-F1
#
_cell.length_a   1.000
_cell.length_b   1.000
_cell.length_c   1.000
_cell.angle_alpha   90.00
_cell.angle_beta   90.00
_cell.angle_gamma   90.00
#
_symmetry.space_group_name_H-M   'P 1'
#
loop_
_entity.id
_entity.type
_entity.pdbx_description
1 polymer ?
#
loop_
_entity_poly.entity_id
_entity_poly.type
_entity_poly.pdbx_seq_one_letter_code
_entity_poly.pdbx_strand_id
1 'polypeptide(L)' 'MLRIRRFEEKAAELYSATKIRGFMHLYNGEEAIAVGVIQAIQPDDAVVATYREHGHAL' A
#
# COMPACT_ATOMS: atom_id res chain seq x y z
N MET A 1 -2.10 -9.80 -2.51
CA MET A 1 -1.00 -9.79 -1.52
C MET A 1 0.38 -9.63 -2.17
N LEU A 2 0.82 -10.51 -3.08
CA LEU A 2 2.18 -10.44 -3.65
C LEU A 2 2.48 -9.12 -4.40
N ARG A 3 1.51 -8.59 -5.14
CA ARG A 3 1.63 -7.27 -5.82
C ARG A 3 1.95 -6.15 -4.82
N ILE A 4 1.20 -6.07 -3.71
CA ILE A 4 1.43 -5.09 -2.65
C ILE A 4 2.84 -5.27 -2.07
N ARG A 5 3.19 -6.50 -1.66
CA ARG A 5 4.54 -6.79 -1.12
C ARG A 5 5.67 -6.32 -2.04
N ARG A 6 5.60 -6.66 -3.34
CA ARG A 6 6.63 -6.28 -4.32
C ARG A 6 6.64 -4.79 -4.60
N PHE A 7 5.48 -4.15 -4.62
CA PHE A 7 5.37 -2.70 -4.75
C PHE A 7 6.09 -1.99 -3.60
N GLU A 8 5.81 -2.38 -2.35
CA GLU A 8 6.46 -1.77 -1.18
C GLU A 8 7.98 -2.02 -1.16
N GLU A 9 8.43 -3.24 -1.47
CA GLU A 9 9.87 -3.54 -1.57
C GLU A 9 10.56 -2.65 -2.62
N LYS A 10 9.92 -2.44 -3.77
CA LYS A 10 10.45 -1.56 -4.81
C LYS A 10 10.40 -0.08 -4.40
N ALA A 11 9.35 0.34 -3.72
CA ALA A 11 9.24 1.70 -3.18
C ALA A 11 10.38 1.98 -2.18
N ALA A 12 10.69 1.02 -1.30
CA ALA A 12 11.81 1.11 -0.37
C ALA A 12 13.17 1.21 -1.08
N GLU A 13 13.39 0.41 -2.12
CA GLU A 13 14.59 0.47 -2.96
C GLU A 13 14.76 1.85 -3.61
N LEU A 14 13.70 2.38 -4.21
CA LEU A 14 13.71 3.68 -4.90
C LEU A 14 13.82 4.86 -3.93
N TYR A 15 13.24 4.76 -2.75
CA TYR A 15 13.41 5.74 -1.68
C TYR A 15 14.87 5.77 -1.20
N SER A 16 15.47 4.60 -0.97
CA SER A 16 16.88 4.48 -0.59
C SER A 16 17.82 5.00 -1.69
N ALA A 17 17.44 4.84 -2.96
CA ALA A 17 18.15 5.40 -4.10
C ALA A 17 17.91 6.92 -4.30
N THR A 18 17.22 7.60 -3.38
CA THR A 18 16.84 9.03 -3.47
C THR A 18 16.01 9.40 -4.70
N LYS A 19 15.38 8.41 -5.36
CA LYS A 19 14.47 8.59 -6.49
C LYS A 19 13.07 8.96 -6.03
N ILE A 20 12.69 8.55 -4.82
CA ILE A 20 11.50 9.03 -4.10
C ILE A 20 11.99 9.84 -2.89
N ARG A 21 11.29 10.93 -2.56
CA ARG A 21 11.65 11.86 -1.47
C ARG A 21 10.40 12.24 -0.68
N GLY A 22 10.59 12.83 0.50
CA GLY A 22 9.50 13.17 1.42
C GLY A 22 9.25 12.02 2.39
N PHE A 23 7.98 11.72 2.69
CA PHE A 23 7.61 10.62 3.56
C PHE A 23 7.29 9.35 2.77
N MET A 24 7.62 8.18 3.35
CA MET A 24 7.37 6.87 2.78
C MET A 24 6.95 5.90 3.89
N HIS A 25 5.66 5.58 3.97
CA HIS A 25 5.13 4.64 4.96
C HIS A 25 4.76 3.33 4.28
N LEU A 26 5.63 2.33 4.44
CA LEU A 26 5.49 1.08 3.70
C LEU A 26 4.38 0.18 4.26
N TYR A 27 3.63 -0.48 3.38
CA TYR A 27 2.52 -1.37 3.76
C TYR A 27 2.95 -2.84 4.03
N ASN A 28 4.26 -3.12 4.11
CA ASN A 28 4.78 -4.48 4.30
C ASN A 28 4.26 -5.11 5.60
N GLY A 29 3.68 -6.31 5.49
CA GLY A 29 3.15 -7.07 6.64
C GLY A 29 1.67 -6.83 6.93
N GLU A 30 1.08 -5.78 6.35
CA GLU A 30 -0.34 -5.44 6.52
C GLU A 30 -1.18 -5.84 5.30
N GLU A 31 -0.63 -6.58 4.34
CA GLU A 31 -1.27 -6.84 3.04
C GLU A 31 -2.61 -7.57 3.14
N ALA A 32 -2.79 -8.38 4.18
CA ALA A 32 -4.04 -9.09 4.43
C ALA A 32 -5.19 -8.13 4.73
N ILE A 33 -4.91 -6.96 5.34
CA ILE A 33 -5.91 -5.93 5.64
C ILE A 33 -6.47 -5.36 4.34
N ALA A 34 -5.60 -4.86 3.46
CA ALA A 34 -6.05 -4.25 2.22
C ALA A 34 -6.74 -5.25 1.30
N VAL A 35 -6.18 -6.46 1.15
CA VAL A 35 -6.79 -7.50 0.31
C VAL A 35 -8.14 -7.95 0.88
N GLY A 36 -8.23 -8.15 2.19
CA GLY A 36 -9.48 -8.58 2.84
C GLY A 36 -10.57 -7.52 2.72
N VAL A 37 -10.25 -6.25 3.01
CA VAL A 37 -11.21 -5.14 2.93
C VAL A 37 -11.69 -4.95 1.49
N ILE A 38 -10.79 -4.82 0.52
CA ILE A 38 -11.16 -4.56 -0.89
C ILE A 38 -11.98 -5.72 -1.49
N GLN A 39 -11.78 -6.96 -1.03
CA GLN A 39 -12.60 -8.10 -1.47
C GLN A 39 -14.00 -8.14 -0.84
N ALA A 40 -14.22 -7.46 0.28
CA ALA A 40 -15.48 -7.53 1.03
C ALA A 40 -16.44 -6.35 0.75
N ILE A 41 -15.92 -5.22 0.26
CA ILE A 41 -16.70 -4.01 -0.03
C ILE A 41 -17.27 -3.99 -1.45
N GLN A 42 -18.25 -3.12 -1.67
CA GLN A 42 -18.82 -2.83 -2.99
C GLN A 42 -18.09 -1.65 -3.67
N PRO A 43 -18.21 -1.51 -5.01
CA PRO A 43 -17.55 -0.43 -5.74
C PRO A 43 -17.98 0.99 -5.36
N ASP A 44 -19.15 1.14 -4.76
CA ASP A 44 -19.73 2.41 -4.32
C ASP A 44 -19.43 2.73 -2.84
N ASP A 45 -18.83 1.79 -2.10
CA ASP A 45 -18.39 2.03 -0.74
C ASP A 45 -17.18 2.97 -0.69
N ALA A 46 -17.18 3.88 0.28
CA ALA A 46 -16.08 4.82 0.48
C ALA A 46 -14.97 4.19 1.33
N VAL A 47 -13.72 4.31 0.89
CA VAL A 47 -12.52 3.95 1.66
C VAL A 47 -11.77 5.21 2.05
N VAL A 48 -11.53 5.38 3.35
CA VAL A 48 -10.68 6.44 3.90
C VAL A 48 -9.51 5.79 4.62
N ALA A 49 -8.31 6.28 4.33
CA ALA A 49 -7.07 5.81 4.95
C ALA A 49 -6.24 7.00 5.45
N THR A 50 -5.24 6.73 6.28
CA THR A 50 -4.29 7.75 6.76
C THR A 50 -3.15 7.91 5.76
N TYR A 51 -1.90 7.73 6.18
CA TYR A 51 -0.68 7.94 5.38
C TYR A 51 0.10 6.65 5.10
N ARG A 52 -0.47 5.49 5.47
CA ARG A 52 0.04 4.15 5.16
C ARG A 52 -1.03 3.38 4.38
N GLU A 53 -1.30 3.79 3.16
CA GLU A 53 -2.49 3.38 2.40
C GLU A 53 -2.18 2.75 1.05
N HIS A 54 -0.89 2.62 0.68
CA HIS A 54 -0.49 2.06 -0.61
C HIS A 54 -1.18 0.73 -0.93
N GLY A 55 -1.32 -0.15 0.06
CA GLY A 55 -2.00 -1.44 -0.11
C GLY A 55 -3.47 -1.29 -0.52
N HIS A 56 -4.18 -0.28 0.00
CA HIS A 56 -5.57 0.01 -0.33
C HIS A 56 -5.73 0.73 -1.68
N ALA A 57 -4.71 1.49 -2.10
CA ALA A 57 -4.73 2.27 -3.34
C ALA A 57 -4.34 1.45 -4.61
N LEU A 58 -3.88 0.20 -4.44
CA LEU A 58 -3.30 -0.66 -5.50
C LEU A 58 -4.28 -1.58 -6.22
#